data_AF-A0A5S4VZQ0-F1
#
_entry.id   AF-A0A5S4VZQ0-F1
#
_cell.length_a   1.000
_cell.length_b   1.000
_cell.length_c   1.000
_cell.angle_alpha   90.00
_cell.angle_beta   90.00
_cell.angle_gamma   90.00
#
_symmetry.space_group_name_H-M   'P 1'
#
loop_
_entity.id
_entity.type
_entity.pdbx_description
1 polymer ?
#
loop_
_entity_poly.entity_id
_entity_poly.type
_entity_poly.pdbx_seq_one_letter_code
_entity_poly.pdbx_strand_id
1 'polypeptide(L)'
;MIKHSTDGLLFFEGREIRIAAYSVSRTHAQIHAEGMGLLPIEFYITFDGFLTVAKSRLVWRWEDDISVIFERWLDIRQRLVIEDRAGFSRTDF
;
A
#
# COMPACT_ATOMS: atom_id res chain seq x y z
N MET A 1 -27.28 1.63 -0.89
CA MET A 1 -26.40 0.65 -0.19
C MET A 1 -25.22 1.45 0.34
N ILE A 2 -25.08 1.61 1.66
CA ILE A 2 -23.94 2.34 2.23
C ILE A 2 -22.73 1.43 2.08
N LYS A 3 -21.81 1.75 1.16
CA LYS A 3 -20.52 1.07 1.07
C LYS A 3 -19.67 1.61 2.21
N HIS A 4 -19.28 0.77 3.16
CA HIS A 4 -18.27 1.14 4.14
C HIS A 4 -16.94 1.30 3.39
N SER A 5 -16.43 2.53 3.37
CA SER A 5 -15.11 2.85 2.86
C SER A 5 -14.08 2.73 3.97
N THR A 6 -12.88 2.32 3.58
CA THR A 6 -11.68 2.38 4.41
C THR A 6 -10.70 3.34 3.75
N ASP A 7 -10.27 4.36 4.47
CA ASP A 7 -9.26 5.28 3.98
C ASP A 7 -7.89 4.58 3.90
N GLY A 8 -7.08 4.97 2.94
CA GLY A 8 -5.74 4.43 2.78
C GLY A 8 -4.82 5.35 2.00
N LEU A 9 -3.60 4.88 1.83
CA LEU A 9 -2.59 5.48 0.97
C LEU A 9 -2.13 4.46 -0.06
N LEU A 10 -2.13 4.88 -1.32
CA LEU A 10 -1.47 4.20 -2.42
C LEU A 10 -0.16 4.94 -2.69
N PHE A 11 0.94 4.20 -2.87
CA PHE A 11 2.25 4.82 -3.09
C PHE A 11 3.14 4.02 -4.05
N PHE A 12 3.87 4.74 -4.88
CA PHE A 12 4.81 4.23 -5.89
C PHE A 12 5.77 5.34 -6.30
N GLU A 13 7.03 5.01 -6.60
CA GLU A 13 8.03 5.96 -7.14
C GLU A 13 8.11 7.31 -6.38
N GLY A 14 7.96 7.28 -5.05
CA GLY A 14 7.98 8.48 -4.20
C GLY A 14 6.72 9.36 -4.26
N ARG A 15 5.67 8.91 -4.96
CA ARG A 15 4.33 9.52 -4.96
C ARG A 15 3.43 8.83 -3.95
N GLU A 16 2.56 9.63 -3.33
CA GLU A 16 1.54 9.17 -2.41
C GLU A 16 0.17 9.73 -2.81
N ILE A 17 -0.84 8.88 -2.84
CA ILE A 17 -2.21 9.21 -3.23
C ILE A 17 -3.13 8.73 -2.11
N ARG A 18 -3.98 9.64 -1.62
CA ARG A 18 -5.05 9.28 -0.68
C ARG A 18 -6.14 8.54 -1.42
N ILE A 19 -6.57 7.42 -0.85
CA ILE A 19 -7.55 6.55 -1.49
C ILE A 19 -8.70 6.24 -0.54
N ALA A 20 -9.89 6.03 -1.10
CA ALA A 20 -11.00 5.37 -0.44
C ALA A 20 -11.15 3.96 -1.00
N ALA A 21 -10.98 2.94 -0.15
CA ALA A 21 -11.11 1.55 -0.54
C ALA A 21 -12.45 0.95 -0.09
N TYR A 22 -13.00 0.09 -0.93
CA TYR A 22 -14.27 -0.60 -0.72
C TYR A 22 -14.09 -2.10 -0.93
N SER A 23 -14.97 -2.89 -0.31
CA SER A 23 -14.97 -4.35 -0.46
C SER A 23 -13.59 -4.97 -0.19
N VAL A 24 -12.86 -4.41 0.79
CA VAL A 24 -11.50 -4.85 1.14
C VAL A 24 -11.55 -6.28 1.69
N SER A 25 -10.74 -7.15 1.11
CA SER A 25 -10.53 -8.53 1.53
C SER A 25 -9.03 -8.80 1.73
N ARG A 26 -8.65 -10.04 2.07
CA ARG A 26 -7.23 -10.41 2.19
C ARG A 26 -6.46 -10.36 0.86
N THR A 27 -7.15 -10.45 -0.28
CA THR A 27 -6.53 -10.63 -1.60
C THR A 27 -6.94 -9.58 -2.62
N HIS A 28 -7.92 -8.74 -2.32
CA HIS A 28 -8.53 -7.82 -3.29
C HIS A 28 -9.15 -6.60 -2.61
N ALA A 29 -9.16 -5.47 -3.32
CA ALA A 29 -9.95 -4.29 -2.99
C ALA A 29 -10.40 -3.52 -4.24
N GLN A 30 -11.51 -2.79 -4.12
CA GLN A 30 -11.88 -1.71 -5.03
C GLN A 30 -11.40 -0.39 -4.44
N ILE A 31 -10.89 0.50 -5.26
CA ILE A 31 -10.26 1.74 -4.81
C ILE A 31 -10.75 2.90 -5.66
N HIS A 32 -11.08 3.99 -4.99
CA HIS A 32 -11.39 5.27 -5.61
C HIS A 32 -10.39 6.33 -5.14
N ALA A 33 -9.90 7.16 -6.05
CA ALA A 33 -9.19 8.38 -5.70
C ALA A 33 -9.27 9.40 -6.83
N GLU A 34 -9.59 10.64 -6.46
CA GLU A 34 -9.66 11.74 -7.40
C GLU A 34 -8.27 12.05 -7.98
N GLY A 35 -8.20 12.20 -9.30
CA GLY A 35 -6.99 12.70 -9.95
C GLY A 35 -5.80 11.73 -9.89
N MET A 36 -6.07 10.42 -9.87
CA MET A 36 -5.04 9.37 -9.72
C MET A 36 -3.95 9.39 -10.81
N GLY A 37 -4.16 10.12 -11.91
CA GLY A 37 -3.18 10.26 -12.99
C GLY A 37 -2.88 8.91 -13.63
N LEU A 38 -1.68 8.71 -14.19
CA LEU A 38 -1.23 7.39 -14.63
C LEU A 38 -0.68 6.59 -13.45
N LEU A 39 -1.17 5.36 -13.28
CA LEU A 39 -0.69 4.42 -12.28
C LEU A 39 0.21 3.36 -12.90
N PRO A 40 1.28 2.93 -12.22
CA PRO A 40 2.00 1.73 -12.61
C PRO A 40 1.13 0.48 -12.41
N ILE A 41 1.51 -0.62 -13.06
CA ILE A 41 0.84 -1.92 -12.90
C ILE A 41 1.02 -2.44 -11.46
N GLU A 42 2.15 -2.17 -10.83
CA GLU A 42 2.47 -2.58 -9.46
C GLU A 42 2.71 -1.35 -8.57
N PHE A 43 2.15 -1.36 -7.37
CA PHE A 43 2.31 -0.31 -6.37
C PHE A 43 2.06 -0.88 -4.98
N TYR A 44 2.16 -0.04 -3.95
CA TYR A 44 1.93 -0.43 -2.57
C TYR A 44 0.72 0.29 -1.99
N ILE A 45 0.02 -0.37 -1.08
CA ILE A 45 -1.12 0.20 -0.35
C ILE A 45 -0.96 -0.06 1.15
N THR A 46 -1.35 0.93 1.95
CA THR A 46 -1.59 0.78 3.39
C THR A 46 -2.96 1.34 3.75
N PHE A 47 -3.61 0.74 4.76
CA PHE A 47 -4.88 1.17 5.32
C PHE A 47 -4.76 1.59 6.80
N ASP A 48 -3.57 1.50 7.37
CA ASP A 48 -3.35 1.55 8.82
C ASP A 48 -2.10 2.35 9.21
N GLY A 49 -1.73 3.33 8.40
CA GLY A 49 -0.58 4.20 8.67
C GLY A 49 0.75 3.45 8.62
N PHE A 50 0.90 2.54 7.66
CA PHE A 50 2.11 1.73 7.44
C PHE A 50 2.40 0.68 8.53
N LEU A 51 1.41 0.30 9.34
CA LEU A 51 1.56 -0.90 10.18
C LEU A 51 1.58 -2.16 9.32
N THR A 52 0.78 -2.18 8.26
CA THR A 52 0.80 -3.19 7.20
C THR A 52 0.86 -2.53 5.83
N VAL A 53 1.60 -3.16 4.90
CA VAL A 53 1.69 -2.70 3.51
C VAL A 53 1.46 -3.87 2.57
N ALA A 54 0.55 -3.72 1.62
CA ALA A 54 0.31 -4.70 0.57
C ALA A 54 1.04 -4.29 -0.71
N LYS A 55 1.92 -5.17 -1.23
CA LYS A 55 2.30 -5.12 -2.64
C LYS A 55 1.06 -5.48 -3.46
N SER A 56 0.66 -4.58 -4.34
CA SER A 56 -0.61 -4.63 -5.04
C SER A 56 -0.38 -4.57 -6.55
N ARG A 57 -1.24 -5.27 -7.30
CA ARG A 57 -1.25 -5.22 -8.76
C ARG A 57 -2.59 -4.73 -9.28
N LEU A 58 -2.54 -3.78 -10.20
CA LEU A 58 -3.69 -3.28 -10.94
C LEU A 58 -4.29 -4.41 -11.80
N VAL A 59 -5.60 -4.61 -11.68
CA VAL A 59 -6.35 -5.57 -12.51
C VAL A 59 -7.09 -4.84 -13.62
N TRP A 60 -7.82 -3.79 -13.26
CA TRP A 60 -8.52 -2.94 -14.20
C TRP A 60 -8.66 -1.54 -13.63
N ARG A 61 -8.92 -0.59 -14.53
CA ARG A 61 -9.20 0.81 -14.22
C ARG A 61 -10.36 1.33 -15.05
N TRP A 62 -11.21 2.13 -14.42
CA TRP A 62 -12.23 2.95 -15.06
C TRP A 62 -12.23 4.33 -14.41
N GLU A 63 -11.82 5.37 -15.15
CA GLU A 63 -11.67 6.73 -14.63
C GLU A 63 -10.81 6.78 -13.34
N ASP A 64 -11.43 7.13 -12.22
CA ASP A 64 -10.81 7.25 -10.88
C ASP A 64 -11.07 6.02 -9.99
N ASP A 65 -11.70 4.98 -10.53
CA ASP A 65 -11.92 3.69 -9.87
C ASP A 65 -10.96 2.62 -10.41
N ILE A 66 -10.34 1.87 -9.51
CA ILE A 66 -9.47 0.73 -9.84
C ILE A 66 -9.82 -0.49 -9.01
N SER A 67 -9.55 -1.65 -9.60
CA SER A 67 -9.54 -2.92 -8.88
C SER A 67 -8.11 -3.42 -8.75
N VAL A 68 -7.76 -3.86 -7.55
CA VAL A 68 -6.42 -4.34 -7.23
C VAL A 68 -6.47 -5.70 -6.58
N ILE A 69 -5.42 -6.49 -6.80
CA ILE A 69 -5.15 -7.67 -5.99
C ILE A 69 -3.95 -7.42 -5.08
N PHE A 70 -3.99 -8.01 -3.89
CA PHE A 70 -2.86 -8.02 -2.95
C PHE A 70 -2.00 -9.26 -3.21
N GLU A 71 -0.83 -9.05 -3.80
CA GLU A 71 0.09 -10.13 -4.13
C GLU A 71 0.90 -10.58 -2.91
N ARG A 72 1.24 -9.64 -2.02
CA ARG A 72 2.00 -9.92 -0.80
C ARG A 72 1.78 -8.86 0.26
N TRP A 73 1.56 -9.28 1.49
CA TRP A 73 1.57 -8.40 2.66
C TRP A 73 2.99 -8.34 3.26
N LEU A 74 3.46 -7.13 3.52
CA LEU A 74 4.73 -6.82 4.17
C LEU A 74 4.44 -6.48 5.63
N ASP A 75 5.05 -7.25 6.54
CA ASP A 75 5.10 -6.91 7.96
C ASP A 75 6.28 -5.97 8.20
N ILE A 76 5.99 -4.68 8.41
CA ILE A 76 7.03 -3.65 8.58
C ILE A 76 7.70 -3.78 9.95
N ARG A 77 7.05 -4.43 10.94
CA ARG A 77 7.63 -4.63 12.28
C ARG A 77 8.91 -5.48 12.22
N GLN A 78 9.01 -6.38 11.24
CA GLN A 78 10.19 -7.23 11.10
C GLN A 78 11.39 -6.50 10.49
N ARG A 79 11.18 -5.43 9.73
CA ARG A 79 12.27 -4.72 9.03
C ARG A 79 13.01 -3.73 9.94
N LEU A 80 12.27 -3.02 10.80
CA LEU A 80 12.85 -2.14 11.82
C LEU A 80 13.75 -2.92 12.80
N VAL A 81 13.35 -4.12 13.21
CA VAL A 81 14.15 -4.97 14.11
C VAL A 81 15.46 -5.44 13.46
N ILE A 82 15.51 -5.60 12.14
CA ILE A 82 16.73 -6.01 11.42
C ILE A 82 17.68 -4.82 11.27
N GLU A 83 17.18 -3.62 10.97
CA GLU A 83 18.00 -2.41 10.88
C GLU A 83 18.55 -1.98 12.25
N ASP A 84 17.76 -2.10 13.31
CA ASP A 84 18.19 -1.77 14.68
C ASP A 84 19.27 -2.74 15.20
N ARG A 85 19.25 -4.01 14.75
CA ARG A 85 20.29 -5.02 15.06
C ARG A 85 21.53 -4.93 14.18
N ALA A 86 21.45 -4.28 13.02
CA ALA A 86 22.58 -4.11 12.12
C ALA A 86 23.39 -2.82 12.39
N GLY A 87 22.95 -2.01 13.36
CA GLY A 87 23.45 -0.66 13.62
C GLY A 87 24.28 -0.47 14.90
N PHE A 88 25.14 -1.41 15.31
CA PHE A 88 26.21 -1.10 16.29
C PHE A 88 27.42 -2.06 16.17
N SER A 89 28.30 -1.78 15.21
CA SER A 89 29.70 -2.26 15.24
C SER A 89 30.58 -1.41 14.31
N ARG A 90 30.95 -0.23 14.79
CA ARG A 90 32.18 0.52 14.47
C ARG A 90 32.42 1.33 15.75
N THR A 91 33.50 1.11 16.49
CA THR A 91 34.87 1.44 16.08
C THR A 91 35.88 0.63 16.89
N ASP A 92 36.74 -0.14 16.21
CA ASP A 92 38.11 -0.42 16.65
C ASP A 92 39.00 0.48 15.78
N PHE A 93 39.60 1.52 16.38
CA PHE A 93 40.88 2.18 16.08
C PHE A 93 41.00 3.42 16.97
#